data_AF-A0A3N5F2E2-F1
#
_entry.id   AF-A0A3N5F2E2-F1
#
_cell.length_a   1.000
_cell.length_b   1.000
_cell.length_c   1.000
_cell.angle_alpha   90.00
_cell.angle_beta   90.00
_cell.angle_gamma   90.00
#
_symmetry.space_group_name_H-M   'P 1'
#
loop_
_entity.id
_entity.type
_entity.pdbx_description
1 polymer ?
#
loop_
_entity_poly.entity_id
_entity_poly.type
_entity_poly.pdbx_seq_one_letter_code
_entity_poly.pdbx_strand_id
1 'polypeptide(L)'
;MALPEPGADRRTLDADRATAVPTMRSAAPLLKTSTAGALLAIAVMVAATVGAAIWLSIIDQRRQAQEQLTRQAHAAALQIRARLIETEQLLLLEGSGYAASADRFRRDMEELLDANPALLRVELRGRDGQSLVGVDAAAPRPTVAAATRTALSPEAAAAFDSAARMNRLTYSRPYYVTFGATGFDLMELVVPTGAVDGPMIVAVYAPQRILDHFLPSDQ
;
A
#
# COMPACT_ATOMS: atom_id res chain seq x y z
N MET A 1 22.32 -77.23 38.46
CA MET A 1 23.36 -78.09 37.87
C MET A 1 24.32 -77.14 37.16
N ALA A 2 25.52 -76.80 37.63
CA ALA A 2 26.45 -77.47 38.53
C ALA A 2 27.18 -76.49 39.48
N LEU A 3 27.62 -77.06 40.62
CA LEU A 3 28.50 -76.60 41.71
C LEU A 3 29.97 -76.40 41.23
N PRO A 4 30.96 -75.85 42.01
CA PRO A 4 31.17 -76.06 43.46
C PRO A 4 31.82 -74.94 44.35
N GLU A 5 31.68 -75.17 45.66
CA GLU A 5 32.47 -74.86 46.89
C GLU A 5 34.02 -74.87 46.76
N PRO A 6 34.87 -74.67 47.83
CA PRO A 6 34.67 -74.23 49.23
C PRO A 6 35.74 -73.21 49.73
N GLY A 7 35.65 -72.74 50.99
CA GLY A 7 36.81 -72.10 51.65
C GLY A 7 36.54 -71.57 53.06
N ALA A 8 36.76 -72.43 54.06
CA ALA A 8 36.61 -72.17 55.48
C ALA A 8 37.51 -71.05 56.03
N ASP A 9 37.01 -70.27 57.00
CA ASP A 9 37.71 -70.17 58.29
C ASP A 9 36.76 -69.80 59.43
N ARG A 10 36.87 -70.56 60.52
CA ARG A 10 36.21 -70.32 61.80
C ARG A 10 37.26 -69.66 62.70
N ARG A 11 37.01 -68.45 63.19
CA ARG A 11 37.51 -68.04 64.51
C ARG A 11 36.61 -66.96 65.12
N THR A 12 35.82 -67.45 66.06
CA THR A 12 35.21 -66.74 67.18
C THR A 12 36.27 -65.98 67.98
N LEU A 13 36.00 -64.73 68.38
CA LEU A 13 36.37 -64.24 69.71
C LEU A 13 35.56 -62.98 70.08
N ASP A 14 34.99 -63.04 71.27
CA ASP A 14 34.50 -62.00 72.19
C ASP A 14 33.94 -60.68 71.64
N ALA A 15 32.64 -60.40 71.83
CA ALA A 15 32.03 -59.92 73.08
C ALA A 15 32.48 -58.50 73.46
N ASP A 16 31.69 -57.50 73.06
CA ASP A 16 31.43 -56.39 73.97
C ASP A 16 30.07 -55.73 73.71
N ARG A 17 29.42 -55.38 74.81
CA ARG A 17 28.05 -54.87 74.92
C ARG A 17 28.11 -53.34 74.83
N ALA A 18 27.53 -52.75 73.78
CA ALA A 18 27.24 -51.31 73.79
C ALA A 18 25.92 -51.02 73.08
N THR A 19 24.94 -50.63 73.89
CA THR A 19 23.69 -49.99 73.52
C THR A 19 23.91 -48.78 72.61
N ALA A 20 23.30 -48.76 71.43
CA ALA A 20 23.02 -47.52 70.71
C ALA A 20 21.92 -47.74 69.67
N VAL A 21 20.77 -47.09 69.89
CA VAL A 21 19.73 -46.87 68.88
C VAL A 21 20.28 -45.92 67.81
N PRO A 22 20.18 -46.24 66.50
CA PRO A 22 20.30 -45.24 65.46
C PRO A 22 18.93 -44.96 64.84
N THR A 23 18.40 -43.81 65.26
CA THR A 23 17.46 -42.93 64.56
C THR A 23 17.51 -43.01 63.02
N MET A 24 16.31 -43.07 62.41
CA MET A 24 16.07 -42.63 61.03
C MET A 24 16.69 -41.24 60.82
N ARG A 25 17.76 -41.18 60.02
CA ARG A 25 18.24 -39.92 59.44
C ARG A 25 17.70 -39.79 58.02
N SER A 26 16.47 -39.26 57.94
CA SER A 26 16.10 -38.43 56.81
C SER A 26 16.80 -37.08 56.98
N ALA A 27 17.59 -36.67 55.99
CA ALA A 27 18.00 -35.28 55.83
C ALA A 27 18.27 -35.05 54.35
N ALA A 28 17.24 -34.60 53.64
CA ALA A 28 17.39 -33.91 52.37
C ALA A 28 18.39 -32.76 52.56
N PRO A 29 19.35 -32.53 51.63
CA PRO A 29 20.20 -31.37 51.72
C PRO A 29 19.35 -30.12 51.47
N LEU A 30 19.18 -29.31 52.53
CA LEU A 30 18.73 -27.94 52.42
C LEU A 30 19.62 -27.23 51.40
N LEU A 31 19.03 -26.74 50.31
CA LEU A 31 19.65 -25.76 49.45
C LEU A 31 19.96 -24.53 50.30
N LYS A 32 21.22 -24.37 50.65
CA LYS A 32 21.76 -23.16 51.27
C LYS A 32 21.94 -22.13 50.15
N THR A 33 20.84 -21.53 49.70
CA THR A 33 20.91 -20.43 48.73
C THR A 33 21.55 -19.24 49.43
N SER A 34 22.73 -18.84 48.95
CA SER A 34 23.34 -17.59 49.39
C SER A 34 22.35 -16.47 49.05
N THR A 35 22.01 -15.64 50.02
CA THR A 35 21.09 -14.50 49.83
C THR A 35 21.53 -13.60 48.69
N ALA A 36 22.85 -13.50 48.45
CA ALA A 36 23.43 -12.81 47.31
C ALA A 36 23.07 -13.47 45.95
N GLY A 37 23.09 -14.81 45.88
CA GLY A 37 22.68 -15.55 44.68
C GLY A 37 21.18 -15.41 44.39
N ALA A 38 20.35 -15.40 45.43
CA ALA A 38 18.92 -15.15 45.29
C ALA A 38 18.62 -13.72 44.79
N LEU A 39 19.31 -12.71 45.34
CA LEU A 39 19.16 -11.32 44.89
C LEU A 39 19.64 -11.11 43.45
N LEU A 40 20.74 -11.75 43.04
CA LEU A 40 21.22 -11.71 41.66
C LEU A 40 20.21 -12.36 40.70
N ALA A 41 19.65 -13.51 41.06
CA ALA A 41 18.64 -14.19 40.26
C ALA A 41 17.38 -13.32 40.08
N ILE A 42 16.92 -12.65 41.14
CA ILE A 42 15.80 -11.70 41.08
C ILE A 42 16.15 -10.52 40.16
N ALA A 43 17.34 -9.92 40.30
CA ALA A 43 17.76 -8.80 39.48
C ALA A 43 17.81 -9.15 37.98
N VAL A 44 18.34 -10.33 37.63
CA VAL A 44 18.38 -10.83 36.25
C VAL A 44 16.96 -11.09 35.73
N MET A 45 16.09 -11.69 36.54
CA MET A 45 14.70 -11.95 36.16
C MET A 45 13.93 -10.66 35.90
N VAL A 46 14.11 -9.65 36.76
CA VAL A 46 13.50 -8.31 36.58
C VAL A 46 14.04 -7.67 35.30
N ALA A 47 15.36 -7.66 35.08
CA ALA A 47 15.96 -7.09 33.88
C ALA A 47 15.48 -7.77 32.59
N ALA A 48 15.36 -9.10 32.59
CA ALA A 48 14.83 -9.86 31.46
C ALA A 48 13.36 -9.52 31.18
N THR A 49 12.54 -9.38 32.22
CA THR A 49 11.11 -9.04 32.09
C THR A 49 10.93 -7.63 31.54
N VAL A 50 11.68 -6.65 32.08
CA VAL A 50 11.64 -5.26 31.60
C VAL A 50 12.15 -5.16 30.16
N GLY A 51 13.24 -5.86 29.83
CA GLY A 51 13.77 -5.91 28.46
C GLY A 51 12.77 -6.50 27.46
N ALA A 52 12.09 -7.59 27.83
CA ALA A 52 11.04 -8.19 27.00
C ALA A 52 9.84 -7.24 26.80
N ALA A 53 9.43 -6.50 27.85
CA ALA A 53 8.35 -5.53 27.76
C ALA A 53 8.70 -4.35 26.83
N ILE A 54 9.91 -3.80 26.93
CA ILE A 54 10.39 -2.73 26.04
C ILE A 54 10.44 -3.24 24.59
N TRP A 55 11.00 -4.43 24.36
CA TRP A 55 11.08 -5.03 23.04
C TRP A 55 9.70 -5.23 22.41
N LEU A 56 8.74 -5.74 23.20
CA LEU A 56 7.36 -5.93 22.76
C LEU A 56 6.70 -4.59 22.43
N SER A 57 6.94 -3.54 23.23
CA SER A 57 6.45 -2.19 22.97
C SER A 57 7.00 -1.61 21.67
N ILE A 58 8.28 -1.83 21.35
CA ILE A 58 8.89 -1.36 20.09
C ILE A 58 8.27 -2.08 18.89
N ILE A 59 8.07 -3.40 18.98
CA ILE A 59 7.42 -4.16 17.91
C ILE A 59 5.97 -3.73 17.72
N ASP A 60 5.25 -3.49 18.81
CA ASP A 60 3.85 -3.08 18.76
C ASP A 60 3.71 -1.68 18.14
N GLN A 61 4.57 -0.73 18.52
CA GLN A 61 4.65 0.58 17.88
C GLN A 61 4.92 0.48 16.37
N ARG A 62 5.82 -0.42 15.95
CA ARG A 62 6.09 -0.65 14.53
C ARG A 62 4.90 -1.25 13.78
N ARG A 63 4.19 -2.20 14.40
CA ARG A 63 2.98 -2.82 13.81
C ARG A 63 1.85 -1.80 13.68
N GLN A 64 1.60 -1.02 14.74
CA GLN A 64 0.60 0.05 14.71
C GLN A 64 0.91 1.09 13.63
N ALA A 65 2.17 1.51 13.49
CA ALA A 65 2.58 2.44 12.43
C ALA A 65 2.36 1.85 11.02
N GLN A 66 2.70 0.57 10.81
CA GLN A 66 2.44 -0.12 9.53
C GLN A 66 0.94 -0.26 9.22
N GLU A 67 0.12 -0.57 10.22
CA GLU A 67 -1.34 -0.67 10.08
C GLU A 67 -1.98 0.70 9.81
N GLN A 68 -1.48 1.77 10.42
CA GLN A 68 -1.92 3.14 10.14
C GLN A 68 -1.58 3.53 8.70
N LEU A 69 -0.34 3.29 8.25
CA LEU A 69 0.07 3.54 6.87
C LEU A 69 -0.76 2.75 5.86
N THR A 70 -1.03 1.47 6.16
CA THR A 70 -1.84 0.61 5.28
C THR A 70 -3.27 1.13 5.20
N ARG A 71 -3.87 1.54 6.32
CA ARG A 71 -5.22 2.14 6.35
C ARG A 71 -5.27 3.46 5.60
N GLN A 72 -4.29 4.33 5.78
CA GLN A 72 -4.18 5.61 5.08
C GLN A 72 -4.02 5.41 3.57
N ALA A 73 -3.14 4.50 3.15
CA ALA A 73 -2.95 4.17 1.74
C ALA A 73 -4.24 3.60 1.11
N HIS A 74 -4.96 2.74 1.84
CA HIS A 74 -6.23 2.20 1.36
C HIS A 74 -7.32 3.28 1.24
N ALA A 75 -7.43 4.15 2.24
CA ALA A 75 -8.38 5.27 2.22
C ALA A 75 -8.09 6.24 1.06
N ALA A 76 -6.82 6.59 0.86
CA ALA A 76 -6.38 7.41 -0.27
C ALA A 76 -6.71 6.76 -1.62
N ALA A 77 -6.45 5.45 -1.78
CA ALA A 77 -6.79 4.74 -3.01
C ALA A 77 -8.30 4.75 -3.30
N LEU A 78 -9.14 4.61 -2.27
CA LEU A 78 -10.60 4.71 -2.41
C LEU A 78 -11.05 6.12 -2.80
N GLN A 79 -10.44 7.15 -2.21
CA GLN A 79 -10.73 8.55 -2.55
C GLN A 79 -10.36 8.87 -4.00
N ILE A 80 -9.17 8.47 -4.44
CA ILE A 80 -8.72 8.62 -5.84
C ILE A 80 -9.71 7.94 -6.79
N ARG A 81 -10.11 6.69 -6.48
CA ARG A 81 -11.08 5.95 -7.28
C ARG A 81 -12.43 6.63 -7.34
N ALA A 82 -12.94 7.13 -6.22
CA ALA A 82 -14.22 7.84 -6.17
C ALA A 82 -14.20 9.10 -7.06
N ARG A 83 -13.11 9.87 -7.02
CA ARG A 83 -12.95 11.08 -7.85
C ARG A 83 -12.81 10.77 -9.35
N LEU A 84 -12.10 9.69 -9.69
CA LEU A 84 -12.02 9.22 -11.08
C LEU A 84 -13.41 8.85 -11.62
N ILE A 85 -14.18 8.07 -10.86
CA ILE A 85 -15.54 7.68 -11.24
C ILE A 85 -16.47 8.90 -11.39
N GLU A 86 -16.37 9.87 -10.48
CA GLU A 86 -17.13 11.12 -10.56
C GLU A 86 -16.79 11.88 -11.86
N THR A 87 -15.51 11.98 -12.20
CA THR A 87 -15.07 12.66 -13.43
C THR A 87 -15.49 11.89 -14.68
N GLU A 88 -15.41 10.56 -14.68
CA GLU A 88 -15.92 9.70 -15.76
C GLU A 88 -17.42 9.94 -15.98
N GLN A 89 -18.21 10.02 -14.92
CA GLN A 89 -19.65 10.27 -14.99
C GLN A 89 -19.95 11.65 -15.57
N LEU A 90 -19.26 12.70 -15.11
CA LEU A 90 -19.39 14.05 -15.65
C LEU A 90 -19.10 14.07 -17.16
N LEU A 91 -17.97 13.49 -17.58
CA LEU A 91 -17.60 13.42 -19.00
C LEU A 91 -18.60 12.61 -19.85
N LEU A 92 -19.23 11.57 -19.29
CA LEU A 92 -20.26 10.78 -19.97
C LEU A 92 -21.57 11.56 -20.13
N LEU A 93 -22.03 12.22 -19.06
CA LEU A 93 -23.23 13.07 -19.07
C LEU A 93 -23.08 14.17 -20.10
N GLU A 94 -21.95 14.84 -20.04
CA GLU A 94 -21.61 15.96 -20.89
C GLU A 94 -21.34 15.55 -22.35
N GLY A 95 -20.68 14.40 -22.57
CA GLY A 95 -20.44 13.80 -23.88
C GLY A 95 -21.68 13.67 -24.75
N SER A 96 -22.83 13.40 -24.15
CA SER A 96 -24.11 13.26 -24.87
C SER A 96 -24.64 14.57 -25.47
N GLY A 97 -24.18 15.74 -24.98
CA GLY A 97 -24.68 17.06 -25.38
C GLY A 97 -23.76 17.86 -26.31
N TYR A 98 -22.51 17.44 -26.51
CA TYR A 98 -21.47 18.28 -27.13
C TYR A 98 -21.48 18.36 -28.65
N ALA A 99 -22.26 17.51 -29.32
CA ALA A 99 -22.47 17.63 -30.76
C ALA A 99 -23.11 18.97 -31.18
N ALA A 100 -23.65 19.75 -30.24
CA ALA A 100 -24.44 20.94 -30.54
C ALA A 100 -23.65 22.26 -30.70
N SER A 101 -22.52 22.47 -30.00
CA SER A 101 -21.70 23.69 -30.18
C SER A 101 -20.32 23.63 -29.50
N ALA A 102 -19.27 24.05 -30.23
CA ALA A 102 -17.89 24.11 -29.72
C ALA A 102 -17.69 25.08 -28.55
N ASP A 103 -18.42 26.20 -28.51
CA ASP A 103 -18.28 27.20 -27.43
C ASP A 103 -18.91 26.75 -26.11
N ARG A 104 -19.97 25.93 -26.17
CA ARG A 104 -20.51 25.28 -24.99
C ARG A 104 -19.53 24.23 -24.46
N PHE A 105 -19.01 23.37 -25.33
CA PHE A 105 -17.97 22.41 -24.96
C PHE A 105 -16.80 23.09 -24.26
N ARG A 106 -16.31 24.21 -24.81
CA ARG A 106 -15.19 24.94 -24.22
C ARG A 106 -15.49 25.39 -22.78
N ARG A 107 -16.62 26.05 -22.55
CA ARG A 107 -17.01 26.54 -21.22
C ARG A 107 -17.20 25.41 -20.21
N ASP A 108 -17.93 24.36 -20.60
CA ASP A 108 -18.21 23.24 -19.71
C ASP A 108 -16.89 22.50 -19.34
N MET A 109 -15.97 22.35 -20.30
CA MET A 109 -14.64 21.77 -20.04
C MET A 109 -13.72 22.66 -19.22
N GLU A 110 -13.80 23.98 -19.36
CA GLU A 110 -13.06 24.93 -18.50
C GLU A 110 -13.50 24.77 -17.04
N GLU A 111 -14.80 24.68 -16.78
CA GLU A 111 -15.34 24.43 -15.44
C GLU A 111 -14.89 23.06 -14.90
N LEU A 112 -14.93 22.01 -15.72
CA LEU A 112 -14.45 20.69 -15.33
C LEU A 112 -12.94 20.68 -15.02
N LEU A 113 -12.15 21.38 -15.82
CA LEU A 113 -10.71 21.50 -15.61
C LEU A 113 -10.40 22.28 -14.34
N ASP A 114 -11.17 23.29 -13.98
CA ASP A 114 -10.99 24.01 -12.72
C ASP A 114 -11.42 23.18 -11.51
N ALA A 115 -12.48 22.37 -11.65
CA ALA A 115 -12.93 21.45 -10.61
C ALA A 115 -11.99 20.25 -10.40
N ASN A 116 -11.27 19.82 -11.45
CA ASN A 116 -10.39 18.65 -11.39
C ASN A 116 -8.90 19.01 -11.63
N PRO A 117 -8.09 19.15 -10.57
CA PRO A 117 -6.70 19.58 -10.65
C PRO A 117 -5.74 18.53 -11.27
N ALA A 118 -6.20 17.29 -11.44
CA ALA A 118 -5.45 16.22 -12.10
C ALA A 118 -5.61 16.21 -13.62
N LEU A 119 -6.68 16.82 -14.13
CA LEU A 119 -6.84 17.03 -15.57
C LEU A 119 -5.93 18.16 -16.04
N LEU A 120 -5.25 17.92 -17.16
CA LEU A 120 -4.40 18.89 -17.82
C LEU A 120 -5.02 19.46 -19.08
N ARG A 121 -5.81 18.65 -19.79
CA ARG A 121 -6.43 19.03 -21.05
C ARG A 121 -7.63 18.14 -21.34
N VAL A 122 -8.64 18.67 -21.98
CA VAL A 122 -9.72 17.87 -22.57
C VAL A 122 -9.90 18.25 -24.03
N GLU A 123 -10.05 17.25 -24.88
CA GLU A 123 -10.17 17.40 -26.33
C GLU A 123 -11.43 16.74 -26.85
N LEU A 124 -12.14 17.40 -27.74
CA LEU A 124 -13.13 16.79 -28.60
C LEU A 124 -12.42 16.36 -29.88
N ARG A 125 -12.40 15.06 -30.16
CA ARG A 125 -11.79 14.49 -31.36
C ARG A 125 -12.83 13.89 -32.28
N GLY A 126 -12.64 14.06 -33.60
CA GLY A 126 -13.43 13.38 -34.62
C GLY A 126 -13.17 11.88 -34.62
N ARG A 127 -13.96 11.10 -35.37
CA ARG A 127 -13.82 9.64 -35.47
C ARG A 127 -12.47 9.19 -36.03
N ASP A 128 -11.85 10.05 -36.83
CA ASP A 128 -10.51 9.90 -37.39
C ASP A 128 -9.37 10.20 -36.39
N GLY A 129 -9.72 10.53 -35.14
CA GLY A 129 -8.77 10.91 -34.11
C GLY A 129 -8.21 12.33 -34.27
N GLN A 130 -8.71 13.12 -35.23
CA GLN A 130 -8.30 14.52 -35.37
C GLN A 130 -8.91 15.39 -34.29
N SER A 131 -8.14 16.34 -33.76
CA SER A 131 -8.62 17.27 -32.74
C SER A 131 -9.53 18.32 -33.37
N LEU A 132 -10.78 18.38 -32.91
CA LEU A 132 -11.77 19.37 -33.33
C LEU A 132 -11.73 20.59 -32.42
N VAL A 133 -11.70 20.35 -31.10
CA VAL A 133 -11.62 21.37 -30.07
C VAL A 133 -10.75 20.85 -28.94
N GLY A 134 -9.91 21.70 -28.36
CA GLY A 134 -9.14 21.35 -27.17
C GLY A 134 -9.15 22.49 -26.16
N VAL A 135 -9.19 22.13 -24.89
CA VAL A 135 -9.25 23.04 -23.75
C VAL A 135 -8.14 22.64 -22.79
N ASP A 136 -7.26 23.59 -22.48
CA ASP A 136 -6.14 23.39 -21.57
C ASP A 136 -6.49 23.89 -20.17
N ALA A 137 -5.92 23.20 -19.18
CA ALA A 137 -5.88 23.67 -17.82
C ALA A 137 -5.21 25.05 -17.72
N ALA A 138 -5.78 25.95 -16.91
CA ALA A 138 -5.16 27.22 -16.58
C ALA A 138 -3.85 27.04 -15.79
N ALA A 139 -2.94 28.01 -15.93
CA ALA A 139 -1.71 28.10 -15.15
C ALA A 139 -2.03 28.05 -13.63
N PRO A 140 -1.18 27.43 -12.80
CA PRO A 140 0.21 27.03 -13.03
C PRO A 140 0.39 25.60 -13.57
N ARG A 141 -0.67 24.94 -14.04
CA ARG A 141 -0.58 23.57 -14.57
C ARG A 141 0.25 23.53 -15.87
N PRO A 142 1.00 22.45 -16.12
CA PRO A 142 1.76 22.30 -17.36
C PRO A 142 0.79 22.24 -18.54
N THR A 143 1.02 23.10 -19.53
CA THR A 143 0.20 23.14 -20.74
C THR A 143 0.63 22.03 -21.68
N VAL A 144 -0.33 21.17 -22.07
CA VAL A 144 -0.14 20.17 -23.11
C VAL A 144 -0.32 20.88 -24.45
N ALA A 145 0.77 21.45 -24.98
CA ALA A 145 0.72 22.34 -26.14
C ALA A 145 -0.03 21.72 -27.32
N ALA A 146 -0.98 22.46 -27.91
CA ALA A 146 -1.78 21.97 -29.03
C ALA A 146 -0.93 21.48 -30.22
N ALA A 147 0.26 22.06 -30.43
CA ALA A 147 1.18 21.70 -31.50
C ALA A 147 1.76 20.27 -31.38
N THR A 148 1.89 19.74 -30.16
CA THR A 148 2.35 18.36 -29.93
C THR A 148 1.20 17.36 -29.91
N ARG A 149 -0.05 17.83 -30.06
CA ARG A 149 -1.28 17.05 -29.98
C ARG A 149 -1.99 16.85 -31.32
N THR A 150 -1.35 17.19 -32.43
CA THR A 150 -1.91 16.96 -33.77
C THR A 150 -2.21 15.46 -33.99
N ALA A 151 -1.38 14.58 -33.44
CA ALA A 151 -1.60 13.14 -33.41
C ALA A 151 -1.66 12.62 -31.97
N LEU A 152 -2.41 11.54 -31.75
CA LEU A 152 -2.40 10.80 -30.49
C LEU A 152 -1.08 10.03 -30.32
N SER A 153 -0.61 9.89 -29.08
CA SER A 153 0.47 8.95 -28.74
C SER A 153 0.05 7.52 -29.09
N PRO A 154 0.96 6.57 -29.38
CA PRO A 154 0.59 5.18 -29.67
C PRO A 154 -0.34 4.55 -28.60
N GLU A 155 -0.10 4.84 -27.33
CA GLU A 155 -0.91 4.35 -26.21
C GLU A 155 -2.30 4.97 -26.19
N ALA A 156 -2.38 6.27 -26.47
CA ALA A 156 -3.64 7.01 -26.57
C ALA A 156 -4.43 6.58 -27.81
N ALA A 157 -3.76 6.35 -28.93
CA ALA A 157 -4.35 5.84 -30.17
C ALA A 157 -4.94 4.43 -29.97
N ALA A 158 -4.22 3.54 -29.27
CA ALA A 158 -4.73 2.21 -28.94
C ALA A 158 -5.99 2.26 -28.04
N ALA A 159 -6.02 3.18 -27.06
CA ALA A 159 -7.19 3.41 -26.22
C ALA A 159 -8.37 4.00 -27.02
N PHE A 160 -8.08 4.95 -27.89
CA PHE A 160 -9.04 5.59 -28.78
C PHE A 160 -9.69 4.58 -29.71
N ASP A 161 -8.89 3.75 -30.37
CA ASP A 161 -9.35 2.65 -31.22
C ASP A 161 -10.21 1.62 -30.48
N SER A 162 -9.86 1.32 -29.22
CA SER A 162 -10.64 0.41 -28.38
C SER A 162 -11.98 1.01 -27.98
N ALA A 163 -12.00 2.26 -27.50
CA ALA A 163 -13.21 3.01 -27.18
C ALA A 163 -14.11 3.15 -28.41
N ALA A 164 -13.50 3.42 -29.55
CA ALA A 164 -14.13 3.55 -30.85
C ALA A 164 -14.86 2.27 -31.28
N ARG A 165 -14.24 1.10 -31.11
CA ARG A 165 -14.82 -0.19 -31.49
C ARG A 165 -15.85 -0.70 -30.49
N MET A 166 -15.60 -0.50 -29.20
CA MET A 166 -16.43 -1.07 -28.14
C MET A 166 -17.55 -0.13 -27.68
N ASN A 167 -17.51 1.15 -28.10
CA ASN A 167 -18.36 2.22 -27.61
C ASN A 167 -18.39 2.27 -26.07
N ARG A 168 -17.20 2.19 -25.46
CA ARG A 168 -17.01 2.20 -23.99
C ARG A 168 -15.86 3.12 -23.61
N LEU A 169 -15.94 3.67 -22.40
CA LEU A 169 -14.82 4.42 -21.83
C LEU A 169 -13.58 3.53 -21.78
N THR A 170 -12.43 4.05 -22.24
CA THR A 170 -11.16 3.33 -22.24
C THR A 170 -10.03 4.23 -21.78
N TYR A 171 -9.25 3.74 -20.83
CA TYR A 171 -8.00 4.38 -20.42
C TYR A 171 -6.83 3.91 -21.29
N SER A 172 -5.94 4.84 -21.63
CA SER A 172 -4.61 4.50 -22.14
C SER A 172 -3.75 3.91 -21.03
N ARG A 173 -2.70 3.19 -21.43
CA ARG A 173 -1.59 2.92 -20.51
C ARG A 173 -0.92 4.25 -20.18
N PRO A 174 -0.31 4.42 -18.99
CA PRO A 174 0.54 5.57 -18.72
C PRO A 174 1.71 5.61 -19.70
N TYR A 175 2.05 6.78 -20.21
CA TYR A 175 3.19 6.99 -21.10
C TYR A 175 3.84 8.34 -20.82
N TYR A 176 5.14 8.39 -21.07
CA TYR A 176 5.94 9.58 -20.82
C TYR A 176 6.01 10.45 -22.07
N VAL A 177 5.75 11.74 -21.91
CA VAL A 177 5.94 12.73 -22.98
C VAL A 177 6.85 13.85 -22.52
N THR A 178 7.57 14.44 -23.45
CA THR A 178 8.40 15.61 -23.21
C THR A 178 7.78 16.85 -23.86
N PHE A 179 7.62 17.91 -23.08
CA PHE A 179 7.25 19.23 -23.55
C PHE A 179 8.45 20.17 -23.31
N GLY A 180 9.20 20.45 -24.38
CA GLY A 180 10.45 21.19 -24.25
C GLY A 180 11.49 20.43 -23.41
N ALA A 181 11.92 21.02 -22.28
CA ALA A 181 12.93 20.45 -21.39
C ALA A 181 12.35 19.61 -20.23
N THR A 182 11.03 19.61 -20.05
CA THR A 182 10.34 18.88 -18.98
C THR A 182 9.54 17.73 -19.55
N GLY A 183 9.55 16.57 -18.90
CA GLY A 183 8.64 15.50 -19.25
C GLY A 183 7.76 15.05 -18.11
N PHE A 184 6.63 14.45 -18.49
CA PHE A 184 5.53 14.11 -17.61
C PHE A 184 4.98 12.75 -18.01
N ASP A 185 4.59 11.98 -17.00
CA ASP A 185 3.72 10.83 -17.22
C ASP A 185 2.30 11.32 -17.47
N LEU A 186 1.72 10.86 -18.57
CA LEU A 186 0.34 11.13 -18.95
C LEU A 186 -0.45 9.84 -19.03
N MET A 187 -1.74 9.97 -18.79
CA MET A 187 -2.72 8.93 -19.06
C MET A 187 -3.95 9.60 -19.68
N GLU A 188 -4.51 9.00 -20.73
CA GLU A 188 -5.67 9.55 -21.41
C GLU A 188 -6.89 8.67 -21.17
N LEU A 189 -8.03 9.31 -20.93
CA LEU A 189 -9.35 8.67 -20.89
C LEU A 189 -10.11 9.04 -22.16
N VAL A 190 -10.53 8.04 -22.91
CA VAL A 190 -11.37 8.24 -24.09
C VAL A 190 -12.81 7.93 -23.73
N VAL A 191 -13.70 8.88 -23.95
CA VAL A 191 -15.13 8.81 -23.63
C VAL A 191 -15.93 8.99 -24.92
N PRO A 192 -16.67 7.96 -25.36
CA PRO A 192 -17.59 8.09 -26.49
C PRO A 192 -18.75 9.03 -26.16
N THR A 193 -19.16 9.86 -27.12
CA THR A 193 -20.32 10.77 -26.97
C THR A 193 -21.67 10.05 -27.09
N GLY A 194 -21.66 8.73 -27.36
CA GLY A 194 -22.85 7.89 -27.47
C GLY A 194 -23.41 7.79 -28.89
N ALA A 195 -23.06 8.69 -29.81
CA ALA A 195 -23.38 8.55 -31.23
C ALA A 195 -22.43 7.54 -31.90
N VAL A 196 -22.99 6.59 -32.65
CA VAL A 196 -22.21 5.67 -33.48
C VAL A 196 -21.45 6.49 -34.52
N ASP A 197 -20.11 6.32 -34.57
CA ASP A 197 -19.18 7.12 -35.37
C ASP A 197 -19.16 8.63 -35.06
N GLY A 198 -19.73 9.02 -33.90
CA GLY A 198 -19.66 10.38 -33.40
C GLY A 198 -18.25 10.79 -32.93
N PRO A 199 -18.06 12.08 -32.65
CA PRO A 199 -16.85 12.54 -32.00
C PRO A 199 -16.68 11.88 -30.63
N MET A 200 -15.46 11.85 -30.11
CA MET A 200 -15.13 11.29 -28.81
C MET A 200 -14.37 12.32 -27.99
N ILE A 201 -14.59 12.32 -26.68
CA ILE A 201 -13.83 13.15 -25.76
C ILE A 201 -12.57 12.41 -25.36
N VAL A 202 -11.45 13.12 -25.30
CA VAL A 202 -10.17 12.63 -24.79
C VAL A 202 -9.73 13.54 -23.66
N ALA A 203 -9.73 13.01 -22.43
CA ALA A 203 -9.31 13.72 -21.24
C ALA A 203 -7.89 13.28 -20.83
N VAL A 204 -6.98 14.24 -20.69
CA VAL A 204 -5.57 14.02 -20.40
C VAL A 204 -5.30 14.26 -18.92
N TYR A 205 -4.86 13.22 -18.22
CA TYR A 205 -4.49 13.24 -16.81
C TYR A 205 -2.98 13.21 -16.64
N ALA A 206 -2.49 13.88 -15.60
CA ALA A 206 -1.17 13.64 -15.05
C ALA A 206 -1.29 12.80 -13.77
N PRO A 207 -0.89 11.51 -13.77
CA PRO A 207 -1.01 10.63 -12.61
C PRO A 207 -0.29 11.18 -11.37
N GLN A 208 0.85 11.85 -11.56
CA GLN A 208 1.58 12.47 -10.44
C GLN A 208 0.73 13.54 -9.74
N ARG A 209 -0.07 14.32 -10.48
CA ARG A 209 -0.96 15.33 -9.90
C ARG A 209 -2.17 14.74 -9.18
N ILE A 210 -2.63 13.55 -9.59
CA ILE A 210 -3.64 12.79 -8.84
C ILE A 210 -3.08 12.53 -7.44
N LEU A 211 -1.82 12.08 -7.34
CA LEU A 211 -1.20 11.80 -6.06
C LEU A 211 -0.99 13.08 -5.25
N ASP A 212 -0.44 14.14 -5.85
CA ASP A 212 -0.13 15.39 -5.14
C ASP A 212 -1.37 16.08 -4.57
N HIS A 213 -2.53 15.96 -5.23
CA HIS A 213 -3.74 16.70 -4.85
C HIS A 213 -4.76 15.88 -4.06
N PHE A 214 -4.73 14.54 -4.21
CA PHE A 214 -5.67 13.66 -3.52
C PHE A 214 -5.04 12.90 -2.35
N LEU A 215 -3.71 12.95 -2.19
CA LEU A 215 -3.09 12.51 -0.94
C LEU A 215 -3.16 13.65 0.09
N PRO A 216 -3.59 13.37 1.33
CA PRO A 216 -3.48 14.33 2.40
C PRO A 216 -2.01 14.75 2.54
N SER A 217 -1.72 16.04 2.40
CA SER A 217 -0.46 16.60 2.88
C SER A 217 -0.52 16.50 4.40
N ASP A 218 0.43 15.80 5.02
CA ASP A 218 0.52 15.68 6.48
C ASP A 218 0.29 17.06 7.13
N GLN A 219 -0.78 17.17 7.92
CA GLN A 219 -0.96 18.21 8.94
C GLN A 219 -0.69 17.59 10.31
#